data_AF-A0ABD4RLI5-F1
#
_entry.id   AF-A0ABD4RLI5-F1
#
_cell.length_a   1.000
_cell.length_b   1.000
_cell.length_c   1.000
_cell.angle_alpha   90.00
_cell.angle_beta   90.00
_cell.angle_gamma   90.00
#
_symmetry.space_group_name_H-M   'P 1'
#
loop_
_entity.id
_entity.type
_entity.pdbx_description
1 polymer ?
#
loop_
_entity_poly.entity_id
_entity_poly.type
_entity_poly.pdbx_seq_one_letter_code
_entity_poly.pdbx_strand_id
1 'polypeptide(L)' 'MKQYECIGKGNTSKIYDYGENKIIKLYKSEISKDSYIREFCITKNILGINKIIIYDKMNKIYHIL' A
#
# COMPACT_ATOMS: atom_id res chain seq x y z
N MET A 1 2.08 -15.37 -15.86
CA MET A 1 1.76 -14.35 -14.83
C MET A 1 2.99 -14.20 -13.93
N LYS A 2 3.51 -12.99 -13.73
CA LYS A 2 4.57 -12.78 -12.73
C LYS A 2 3.99 -13.03 -11.34
N GLN A 3 4.62 -13.92 -10.57
CA GLN A 3 4.34 -14.07 -9.14
C GLN A 3 4.99 -12.91 -8.40
N TYR A 4 4.21 -12.15 -7.65
CA TYR A 4 4.76 -11.13 -6.74
C TYR A 4 5.26 -11.83 -5.47
N GLU A 5 6.51 -11.58 -5.08
CA GLU A 5 7.13 -12.19 -3.91
C GLU A 5 6.73 -11.44 -2.64
N CYS A 6 6.31 -12.17 -1.60
CA CYS A 6 5.98 -11.57 -0.31
C CYS A 6 7.27 -11.27 0.47
N ILE A 7 7.70 -10.01 0.46
CA ILE A 7 8.92 -9.56 1.13
C ILE A 7 8.70 -9.12 2.59
N GLY A 8 7.45 -8.99 3.04
CA GLY A 8 7.18 -8.59 4.41
C GLY A 8 5.77 -8.89 4.90
N LYS A 9 5.63 -9.17 6.19
CA LYS A 9 4.33 -9.39 6.84
C LYS A 9 4.32 -8.68 8.21
N GLY A 10 3.43 -7.71 8.34
CA GLY A 10 3.15 -7.02 9.59
C GLY A 10 1.83 -7.49 10.21
N ASN A 11 1.52 -6.95 11.38
CA ASN A 11 0.25 -7.22 12.04
C ASN A 11 -0.95 -6.71 11.22
N THR A 12 -0.79 -5.62 10.48
CA THR A 12 -1.88 -4.94 9.78
C THR A 12 -1.82 -5.07 8.26
N SER A 13 -0.72 -5.58 7.70
CA SER A 13 -0.49 -5.62 6.26
C SER A 13 0.50 -6.70 5.80
N LYS A 14 0.48 -7.01 4.51
CA LYS A 14 1.53 -7.75 3.79
C LYS A 14 2.18 -6.85 2.76
N ILE A 15 3.47 -7.02 2.53
CA ILE A 15 4.28 -6.25 1.57
C ILE A 15 4.81 -7.23 0.53
N TYR A 16 4.66 -6.86 -0.74
CA TYR A 16 5.09 -7.62 -1.89
C TYR A 16 6.04 -6.78 -2.74
N ASP A 17 7.08 -7.41 -3.28
CA ASP A 17 7.90 -6.82 -4.33
C ASP A 17 7.13 -6.88 -5.66
N TYR A 18 6.93 -5.70 -6.26
CA TYR A 18 6.28 -5.57 -7.57
C TYR A 18 7.30 -5.53 -8.73
N GLY A 19 8.59 -5.44 -8.41
CA GLY A 19 9.66 -5.15 -9.34
C GLY A 19 9.72 -3.67 -9.72
N GLU A 20 10.71 -3.31 -10.54
CA GLU A 20 10.91 -1.93 -11.02
C GLU A 20 11.02 -0.89 -9.88
N ASN A 21 11.62 -1.29 -8.75
CA ASN A 21 11.72 -0.48 -7.52
C ASN A 21 10.36 -0.06 -6.94
N LYS A 22 9.32 -0.87 -7.14
CA LYS A 22 7.97 -0.65 -6.61
C LYS A 22 7.60 -1.76 -5.64
N ILE A 23 6.84 -1.40 -4.61
CA ILE A 23 6.27 -2.35 -3.65
C ILE A 23 4.74 -2.23 -3.63
N ILE A 24 4.07 -3.33 -3.32
CA ILE A 24 2.64 -3.34 -3.00
C ILE A 24 2.47 -3.64 -1.51
N LYS A 25 1.78 -2.76 -0.79
CA LYS A 25 1.35 -3.00 0.59
C LYS A 25 -0.14 -3.29 0.62
N LEU A 26 -0.51 -4.51 0.97
CA LEU A 26 -1.91 -4.96 1.14
C LEU A 26 -2.29 -4.90 2.62
N TYR A 27 -3.26 -4.06 2.96
CA TYR A 27 -3.80 -3.99 4.32
C TYR A 27 -4.81 -5.12 4.57
N LYS A 28 -4.88 -5.60 5.81
CA LYS A 28 -5.95 -6.51 6.25
C LYS A 28 -7.29 -5.77 6.25
N SER A 29 -8.38 -6.48 6.00
CA SER A 29 -9.74 -5.92 5.89
C SER A 29 -10.23 -5.22 7.16
N GLU A 30 -9.66 -5.57 8.31
CA GLU A 30 -10.03 -5.01 9.62
C GLU A 30 -9.45 -3.61 9.87
N ILE A 31 -8.54 -3.14 9.00
CA ILE A 31 -7.91 -1.83 9.13
C ILE A 31 -8.85 -0.76 8.58
N SER A 32 -9.06 0.30 9.38
CA SER A 32 -9.88 1.42 8.95
C SER A 32 -9.23 2.15 7.77
N LYS A 33 -10.08 2.69 6.90
CA LYS A 33 -9.66 3.51 5.76
C LYS A 33 -8.76 4.67 6.18
N ASP A 34 -9.08 5.28 7.31
CA ASP A 34 -8.33 6.41 7.85
C ASP A 34 -6.89 6.03 8.25
N SER A 35 -6.65 4.78 8.66
CA SER A 35 -5.30 4.34 9.07
C SER A 35 -4.32 4.37 7.90
N TYR A 36 -4.68 3.81 6.74
CA TYR A 36 -3.76 3.82 5.60
C TYR A 36 -3.70 5.18 4.89
N ILE A 37 -4.77 6.00 4.95
CA ILE A 37 -4.74 7.40 4.47
C ILE A 37 -3.78 8.22 5.33
N ARG A 38 -3.86 8.08 6.65
CA ARG A 38 -2.95 8.76 7.57
C ARG A 38 -1.51 8.36 7.35
N GLU A 39 -1.25 7.06 7.18
CA GLU A 39 0.09 6.55 6.84
C GLU A 39 0.59 7.21 5.56
N PHE A 40 -0.23 7.25 4.49
CA PHE A 40 0.11 7.94 3.24
C PHE A 40 0.48 9.41 3.47
N CYS A 41 -0.35 10.18 4.17
CA CYS A 41 -0.10 11.61 4.41
C CYS A 41 1.22 11.84 5.16
N ILE A 42 1.51 11.02 6.17
CA ILE A 42 2.75 11.09 6.93
C ILE A 42 3.95 10.74 6.02
N THR A 43 3.86 9.63 5.29
CA THR A 43 4.93 9.17 4.39
C THR A 43 5.22 10.18 3.28
N LYS A 44 4.19 10.79 2.69
CA LYS A 44 4.32 11.86 1.70
C LYS A 44 5.07 13.07 2.28
N ASN A 45 4.70 13.48 3.49
CA ASN A 45 5.32 14.64 4.15
C ASN A 45 6.78 14.39 4.57
N ILE A 46 7.13 13.17 4.99
CA ILE A 46 8.49 12.85 5.46
C ILE A 46 9.44 12.53 4.31
N LEU A 47 9.01 11.65 3.39
CA LEU A 47 9.88 11.07 2.37
C LEU A 47 9.68 11.69 0.98
N GLY A 48 8.72 12.61 0.81
CA GLY A 48 8.39 13.17 -0.50
C GLY A 48 7.82 12.14 -1.48
N ILE A 49 7.30 11.02 -0.97
CA ILE A 49 6.69 9.97 -1.80
C ILE A 49 5.35 10.48 -2.34
N ASN A 50 5.31 10.77 -3.64
CA ASN A 50 4.17 11.39 -4.32
C ASN A 50 3.17 10.37 -4.89
N LYS A 51 3.34 9.07 -4.64
CA LYS A 51 2.46 8.06 -5.22
C LYS A 51 2.39 6.79 -4.39
N ILE A 52 1.21 6.49 -3.84
CA ILE A 52 0.86 5.18 -3.32
C ILE A 52 -0.43 4.74 -4.02
N ILE A 53 -0.46 3.49 -4.49
CA ILE A 53 -1.66 2.92 -5.12
C ILE A 53 -2.32 2.01 -4.10
N ILE A 54 -3.53 2.37 -3.66
CA ILE A 54 -4.32 1.58 -2.73
C ILE A 54 -5.41 0.85 -3.51
N TYR A 55 -5.43 -0.47 -3.39
CA TYR A 55 -6.46 -1.34 -3.97
C TYR A 55 -7.39 -1.83 -2.88
N ASP A 56 -8.66 -1.43 -2.96
CA ASP A 56 -9.74 -2.06 -2.20
C ASP A 56 -10.38 -3.15 -3.05
N LYS A 57 -10.63 -4.31 -2.44
CA LYS A 57 -11.24 -5.50 -3.07
C LYS A 57 -12.67 -5.23 -3.58
N MET A 58 -13.28 -4.10 -3.18
CA MET A 58 -14.59 -3.62 -3.64
C MET A 58 -14.55 -2.71 -4.89
N ASN A 59 -13.52 -2.80 -5.75
CA ASN A 59 -13.43 -2.08 -7.03
C ASN A 59 -13.34 -0.54 -6.96
N LYS A 60 -12.47 0.01 -6.09
CA LYS A 60 -12.04 1.41 -6.24
C LYS A 60 -10.53 1.52 -6.09
N ILE A 61 -9.86 1.86 -7.20
CA ILE A 61 -8.47 2.28 -7.20
C ILE A 61 -8.46 3.72 -6.72
N TYR A 62 -7.92 3.96 -5.53
CA TYR A 62 -7.64 5.33 -5.10
C TYR A 62 -6.23 5.67 -5.54
N HIS A 63 -6.12 6.38 -6.66
CA HIS A 63 -4.92 7.13 -6.99
C HIS A 63 -4.88 8.32 -6.05
N ILE A 64 -4.14 8.21 -4.95
CA ILE A 64 -3.85 9.39 -4.13
C ILE A 64 -2.56 9.98 -4.70
N LEU A 65 -2.74 11.05 -5.49
CA LEU A 65 -1.66 11.93 -5.97
C LEU A 65 -1.15 12.81 -4.83
#